data_AF-A0A9R1DZZ3-F1
#
_entry.id   AF-A0A9R1DZZ3-F1
#
_cell.length_a   1.000
_cell.length_b   1.000
_cell.length_c   1.000
_cell.angle_alpha   90.00
_cell.angle_beta   90.00
_cell.angle_gamma   90.00
#
_symmetry.space_group_name_H-M   'P 1'
#
loop_
_entity.id
_entity.type
_entity.pdbx_description
1 polymer ?
#
loop_
_entity_poly.entity_id
_entity_poly.type
_entity_poly.pdbx_seq_one_letter_code
_entity_poly.pdbx_strand_id
1 'polypeptide(L)'
;MVLIPLIRDYIDRMLQDISGMKVLILDPQTVGMVSVVYSQSDLLRKEVFLVETVDDASSSRASMAHLKAVYFLRPSSDNVQKLRRHLSAPRFAECHLFFSNILKIPQIQVLADSDEQEEFYADFCAIDPFHFTLNIHNNHIYMLPTVVDPPGMQSFCDRAVDGIASVFLALKRRPVIRYQRTSDVAKRIAQETTRLMYEQESGLFDFRRTENSSLLLVIDRRDDPVTPLLNQWTYQAMVHELIGIENNKVDLKEFANVPKDQQEVVLSAVQDDFFRVNMFENFGDLGMNVKRMVDDFQHLSKSSQNFQSIDDMAKFVSNYPEYRKTHGNVTKHVALVSEMSRMVEERKLMQVSQTEQELACASGQAAAFEAVTSLLNNESVSDIDRLRLVMLYALRYEKESPVQLMQLFNKLASRSAKYKSGLVQFLLKQAGVDKRTGDLYGNRDLLNIARNMARGLKGVENVYTQHQPLIFQTMEGIVKGRLRDADYPLVGNHFQQGRPQDVVIFIVGGTTYEEARSVALYNAANPGVRFFLGGSVVLNSKRFLENLGEAQRISKSSTLL
;
A
#
# COMPACT_ATOMS: atom_id res chain seq x y z
N MET A 1 -4.81 16.14 7.82
CA MET A 1 -4.05 14.88 7.90
C MET A 1 -4.66 14.07 9.04
N VAL A 2 -5.19 12.87 8.83
CA VAL A 2 -5.99 12.18 9.87
C VAL A 2 -5.23 11.01 10.50
N LEU A 3 -4.77 10.03 9.72
CA LEU A 3 -4.14 8.83 10.27
C LEU A 3 -2.73 9.08 10.87
N ILE A 4 -1.90 9.86 10.16
CA ILE A 4 -0.53 10.15 10.60
C ILE A 4 -0.50 10.83 11.98
N PRO A 5 -1.24 11.93 12.24
CA PRO A 5 -1.26 12.54 13.56
C PRO A 5 -1.77 11.60 14.66
N LEU A 6 -2.76 10.73 14.37
CA LEU A 6 -3.26 9.78 15.37
C LEU A 6 -2.16 8.83 15.87
N ILE A 7 -1.35 8.29 14.94
CA ILE A 7 -0.21 7.44 15.31
C ILE A 7 0.86 8.24 16.06
N ARG A 8 1.12 9.49 15.64
CA ARG A 8 2.05 10.38 16.34
C ARG A 8 1.60 10.67 17.77
N ASP A 9 0.32 10.93 18.00
CA ASP A 9 -0.22 11.19 19.32
C ASP A 9 -0.03 10.00 20.27
N TYR A 10 -0.20 8.76 19.77
CA TYR A 10 0.07 7.55 20.53
C TYR A 10 1.55 7.42 20.91
N ILE A 11 2.45 7.56 19.94
CA ILE A 11 3.90 7.48 20.19
C ILE A 11 4.37 8.65 21.07
N ASP A 12 3.75 9.83 20.94
CA ASP A 12 4.09 11.00 21.75
C ASP A 12 3.78 10.78 23.22
N ARG A 13 2.60 10.26 23.56
CA ARG A 13 2.25 9.93 24.95
C ARG A 13 3.21 8.91 25.54
N MET A 14 3.44 7.82 24.80
CA MET A 14 4.39 6.76 25.18
C MET A 14 5.78 7.30 25.53
N LEU A 15 6.28 8.30 24.79
CA LEU A 15 7.62 8.86 24.99
C LEU A 15 7.68 10.06 25.95
N GLN A 16 6.58 10.77 26.15
CA GLN A 16 6.50 11.96 27.01
C GLN A 16 6.38 11.62 28.48
N ASP A 17 5.68 10.54 28.82
CA ASP A 17 5.43 10.16 30.21
C ASP A 17 6.69 9.60 30.90
N ILE A 18 7.71 9.27 30.10
CA ILE A 18 9.00 8.75 30.55
C ILE A 18 10.05 9.88 30.43
N SER A 19 10.75 10.17 31.52
CA SER A 19 11.82 11.19 31.54
C SER A 19 13.22 10.58 31.49
N GLY A 20 14.17 11.25 30.83
CA GLY A 20 15.59 10.88 30.81
C GLY A 20 16.00 10.12 29.54
N MET A 21 17.21 9.53 29.55
CA MET A 21 17.76 8.85 28.38
C MET A 21 17.03 7.53 28.09
N LYS A 22 16.45 7.41 26.90
CA LYS A 22 15.63 6.27 26.49
C LYS A 22 16.29 5.45 25.40
N VAL A 23 16.02 4.14 25.42
CA VAL A 23 16.15 3.24 24.28
C VAL A 23 14.76 2.79 23.84
N LEU A 24 14.45 2.92 22.56
CA LEU A 24 13.20 2.45 21.98
C LEU A 24 13.42 1.05 21.38
N ILE A 25 12.74 0.05 21.90
CA ILE A 25 12.85 -1.34 21.47
C ILE A 25 11.59 -1.72 20.70
N LEU A 26 11.78 -2.11 19.44
CA LEU A 26 10.71 -2.35 18.48
C LEU A 26 10.76 -3.77 17.91
N ASP A 27 9.64 -4.28 17.43
CA ASP A 27 9.61 -5.46 16.57
C ASP A 27 9.63 -5.07 15.07
N PRO A 28 9.82 -6.01 14.13
CA PRO A 28 9.87 -5.70 12.71
C PRO A 28 8.65 -4.93 12.16
N GLN A 29 7.45 -5.10 12.74
CA GLN A 29 6.25 -4.40 12.27
C GLN A 29 6.14 -2.99 12.85
N THR A 30 6.40 -2.83 14.14
CA THR A 30 6.39 -1.55 14.86
C THR A 30 7.52 -0.61 14.43
N VAL A 31 8.66 -1.14 13.94
CA VAL A 31 9.66 -0.34 13.22
C VAL A 31 9.03 0.39 12.03
N GLY A 32 8.21 -0.30 11.23
CA GLY A 32 7.49 0.30 10.10
C GLY A 32 6.51 1.39 10.55
N MET A 33 5.75 1.12 11.62
CA MET A 33 4.75 2.05 12.17
C MET A 33 5.40 3.35 12.66
N VAL A 34 6.52 3.26 13.39
CA VAL A 34 7.24 4.42 13.93
C VAL A 34 7.99 5.18 12.83
N SER A 35 8.70 4.46 11.94
CA SER A 35 9.56 5.08 10.91
C SER A 35 8.80 5.91 9.87
N VAL A 36 7.53 5.59 9.62
CA VAL A 36 6.68 6.34 8.70
C VAL A 36 6.29 7.71 9.27
N VAL A 37 6.22 7.85 10.59
CA VAL A 37 5.73 9.07 11.26
C VAL A 37 6.79 9.87 12.04
N TYR A 38 7.94 9.27 12.38
CA TYR A 38 9.06 9.91 13.06
C TYR A 38 10.36 9.82 12.27
N SER A 39 11.10 10.93 12.20
CA SER A 39 12.52 10.89 11.85
C SER A 39 13.38 10.52 13.07
N GLN A 40 14.62 10.09 12.83
CA GLN A 40 15.61 9.90 13.90
C GLN A 40 15.84 11.20 14.70
N SER A 41 15.87 12.35 14.01
CA SER A 41 15.99 13.66 14.67
C SER A 41 14.81 13.97 15.59
N ASP A 42 13.59 13.58 15.20
CA ASP A 42 12.41 13.76 16.04
C ASP A 42 12.45 12.86 17.29
N LEU A 43 12.91 11.61 17.15
CA LEU A 43 13.10 10.69 18.28
C LEU A 43 14.18 11.20 19.24
N LEU A 44 15.30 11.72 18.72
CA LEU A 44 16.38 12.29 19.54
C LEU A 44 15.90 13.49 20.37
N ARG A 45 15.04 14.37 19.80
CA ARG A 45 14.42 15.47 20.56
C ARG A 45 13.51 14.99 21.69
N LYS A 46 13.10 13.73 21.67
CA LYS A 46 12.32 13.06 22.72
C LYS A 46 13.20 12.22 23.65
N GLU A 47 14.51 12.46 23.65
CA GLU A 47 15.50 11.77 24.48
C GLU A 47 15.64 10.27 24.16
N VAL A 48 15.22 9.84 22.98
CA VAL A 48 15.47 8.49 22.46
C VAL A 48 16.82 8.51 21.74
N PHE A 49 17.85 7.99 22.42
CA PHE A 49 19.23 7.99 21.90
C PHE A 49 19.56 6.74 21.10
N LEU A 50 18.81 5.66 21.33
CA LEU A 50 19.04 4.37 20.71
C LEU A 50 17.71 3.74 20.30
N VAL A 51 17.70 3.11 19.13
CA VAL A 51 16.59 2.28 18.64
C VAL A 51 17.15 0.90 18.37
N GLU A 52 16.62 -0.13 19.04
CA GLU A 52 17.00 -1.54 18.85
C GLU A 52 15.78 -2.34 18.38
N THR A 53 16.02 -3.44 17.65
CA THR A 53 14.98 -4.44 17.48
C THR A 53 14.93 -5.36 18.70
N VAL A 54 13.77 -5.96 18.98
CA VAL A 54 13.61 -6.94 20.08
C VAL A 54 14.53 -8.15 19.90
N ASP A 55 14.85 -8.51 18.66
CA ASP A 55 15.77 -9.60 18.30
C ASP A 55 17.23 -9.26 18.64
N ASP A 56 17.68 -8.05 18.29
CA ASP A 56 19.02 -7.58 18.64
C ASP A 56 19.16 -7.41 20.16
N ALA A 57 18.11 -6.87 20.78
CA ALA A 57 18.06 -6.68 22.22
C ALA A 57 18.10 -8.00 22.99
N SER A 58 17.60 -9.10 22.40
CA SER A 58 17.70 -10.46 22.97
C SER A 58 19.13 -11.00 22.96
N SER A 59 19.93 -10.55 22.01
CA SER A 59 21.27 -11.11 21.73
C SER A 59 22.38 -10.39 22.49
N SER A 60 22.18 -9.12 22.85
CA SER A 60 23.17 -8.32 23.57
C SER A 60 23.10 -8.54 25.09
N ARG A 61 24.26 -8.79 25.72
CA ARG A 61 24.41 -8.89 27.19
C ARG A 61 25.00 -7.64 27.84
N ALA A 62 25.28 -6.59 27.05
CA ALA A 62 25.83 -5.36 27.60
C ALA A 62 24.78 -4.68 28.48
N SER A 63 25.13 -4.45 29.75
CA SER A 63 24.30 -3.69 30.68
C SER A 63 24.34 -2.20 30.32
N MET A 64 23.16 -1.60 30.21
CA MET A 64 22.96 -0.18 29.95
C MET A 64 22.06 0.42 31.04
N ALA A 65 22.47 0.24 32.29
CA ALA A 65 21.72 0.67 33.48
C ALA A 65 21.54 2.20 33.63
N HIS A 66 22.01 3.01 32.68
CA HIS A 66 21.74 4.46 32.61
C HIS A 66 20.60 4.81 31.64
N LEU A 67 20.09 3.82 30.89
CA LEU A 67 19.00 3.97 29.93
C LEU A 67 17.71 3.36 30.48
N LYS A 68 16.59 3.96 30.09
CA LYS A 68 15.24 3.42 30.29
C LYS A 68 14.76 2.78 28.99
N ALA A 69 14.26 1.55 29.06
CA ALA A 69 13.76 0.85 27.90
C ALA A 69 12.27 1.11 27.69
N VAL A 70 11.92 1.54 26.48
CA VAL A 70 10.55 1.70 26.00
C VAL A 70 10.30 0.60 24.99
N TYR A 71 9.54 -0.42 25.37
CA TYR A 71 9.15 -1.49 24.46
C TYR A 71 7.86 -1.11 23.77
N PHE A 72 7.86 -1.00 22.44
CA PHE A 72 6.65 -0.86 21.65
C PHE A 72 6.55 -2.04 20.69
N LEU A 73 5.70 -3.02 21.05
CA LEU A 73 5.65 -4.32 20.39
C LEU A 73 4.22 -4.70 20.01
N ARG A 74 4.05 -5.49 18.96
CA ARG A 74 2.77 -6.19 18.75
C ARG A 74 2.56 -7.26 19.82
N PRO A 75 1.33 -7.52 20.27
CA PRO A 75 1.01 -8.60 21.21
C PRO A 75 1.03 -9.97 20.52
N SER A 76 2.13 -10.32 19.85
CA SER A 76 2.33 -11.64 19.25
C SER A 76 2.89 -12.61 20.30
N SER A 77 2.58 -13.90 20.16
CA SER A 77 3.12 -14.93 21.07
C SER A 77 4.65 -14.96 21.08
N ASP A 78 5.29 -14.66 19.95
CA ASP A 78 6.75 -14.59 19.82
C ASP A 78 7.33 -13.39 20.60
N ASN A 79 6.74 -12.19 20.42
CA ASN A 79 7.15 -11.00 21.16
C ASN A 79 6.97 -11.17 22.68
N VAL A 80 5.84 -11.73 23.12
CA VAL A 80 5.57 -11.97 24.55
C VAL A 80 6.60 -12.93 25.14
N GLN A 81 7.01 -13.97 24.40
CA GLN A 81 8.05 -14.90 24.86
C GLN A 81 9.43 -14.23 24.92
N LYS A 82 9.81 -13.43 23.92
CA LYS A 82 11.06 -12.67 23.93
C LYS A 82 11.10 -11.69 25.09
N LEU A 83 10.01 -10.96 25.30
CA LEU A 83 9.88 -10.00 26.39
C LEU A 83 10.00 -10.67 27.77
N ARG A 84 9.35 -11.82 27.98
CA ARG A 84 9.51 -12.60 29.22
C ARG A 84 10.98 -12.93 29.51
N ARG A 85 11.76 -13.29 28.48
CA ARG A 85 13.20 -13.57 28.64
C ARG A 85 13.96 -12.30 29.02
N HIS A 86 13.64 -11.15 28.43
CA HIS A 86 14.28 -9.87 28.76
C HIS A 86 13.99 -9.44 30.20
N LEU A 87 12.75 -9.57 30.65
CA LEU A 87 12.35 -9.20 32.01
C LEU A 87 13.05 -10.08 33.07
N SER A 88 13.35 -11.34 32.74
CA SER A 88 14.11 -12.23 33.63
C SER A 88 15.61 -11.88 33.75
N ALA A 89 16.14 -11.06 32.85
CA ALA A 89 17.56 -10.67 32.82
C ALA A 89 17.70 -9.17 32.48
N PRO A 90 17.42 -8.26 33.44
CA PRO A 90 17.31 -6.84 33.17
C PRO A 90 18.62 -6.22 32.69
N ARG A 91 18.56 -5.55 31.53
CA ARG A 91 19.68 -4.79 30.92
C ARG A 91 19.64 -3.29 31.22
N PHE A 92 18.48 -2.77 31.60
CA PHE A 92 18.14 -1.34 31.66
C PHE A 92 17.72 -0.95 33.08
N ALA A 93 17.71 0.35 33.36
CA ALA A 93 17.31 0.86 34.68
C ALA A 93 15.81 0.63 34.97
N GLU A 94 14.99 0.88 33.95
CA GLU A 94 13.53 0.78 33.97
C GLU A 94 13.07 0.17 32.64
N CYS A 95 11.95 -0.56 32.67
CA CYS A 95 11.33 -1.16 31.50
C CYS A 95 9.86 -0.73 31.45
N HIS A 96 9.47 -0.06 30.37
CA HIS A 96 8.13 0.43 30.11
C HIS A 96 7.53 -0.36 28.94
N LEU A 97 6.36 -0.99 29.13
CA LEU A 97 5.81 -1.97 28.21
C LEU A 97 4.56 -1.44 27.51
N PHE A 98 4.67 -1.24 26.19
CA PHE A 98 3.60 -0.75 25.35
C PHE A 98 3.28 -1.73 24.24
N PHE A 99 2.00 -2.07 24.09
CA PHE A 99 1.54 -2.98 23.04
C PHE A 99 0.74 -2.26 21.98
N SER A 100 0.98 -2.57 20.70
CA SER A 100 0.30 -1.93 19.57
C SER A 100 -1.20 -2.29 19.44
N ASN A 101 -1.66 -3.30 20.20
CA ASN A 101 -3.02 -3.81 20.14
C ASN A 101 -3.41 -4.49 21.46
N ILE A 102 -4.64 -5.00 21.52
CA ILE A 102 -5.25 -5.64 22.68
C ILE A 102 -4.43 -6.86 23.13
N LEU A 103 -4.10 -6.91 24.42
CA LEU A 103 -3.46 -8.06 25.06
C LEU A 103 -4.52 -9.08 25.50
N LYS A 104 -4.33 -10.34 25.10
CA LYS A 104 -5.20 -11.43 25.55
C LYS A 104 -4.85 -11.82 26.98
N ILE A 105 -5.84 -12.26 27.77
CA ILE A 105 -5.66 -12.69 29.17
C ILE A 105 -4.47 -13.65 29.37
N PRO A 106 -4.23 -14.68 28.52
CA PRO A 106 -3.07 -15.55 28.70
C PRO A 106 -1.73 -14.83 28.54
N GLN A 107 -1.66 -13.78 27.72
CA GLN A 107 -0.45 -12.99 27.53
C GLN A 107 -0.19 -12.10 28.76
N ILE A 108 -1.24 -11.50 29.30
CA ILE A 108 -1.18 -10.72 30.56
C ILE A 108 -0.67 -11.61 31.70
N GLN A 109 -1.19 -12.84 31.82
CA GLN A 109 -0.75 -13.80 32.82
C GLN A 109 0.74 -14.17 32.68
N VAL A 110 1.25 -14.26 31.45
CA VAL A 110 2.68 -14.52 31.19
C VAL A 110 3.56 -13.33 31.58
N LEU A 111 3.01 -12.12 31.56
CA LEU A 111 3.70 -10.87 31.88
C LEU A 111 3.39 -10.35 33.29
N ALA A 112 2.62 -11.08 34.11
CA ALA A 112 2.07 -10.62 35.38
C ALA A 112 3.12 -10.20 36.44
N ASP A 113 4.38 -10.58 36.26
CA ASP A 113 5.51 -10.13 37.09
C ASP A 113 5.98 -8.70 36.75
N SER A 114 5.35 -8.02 35.79
CA SER A 114 5.65 -6.62 35.40
C SER A 114 4.51 -5.69 35.80
N ASP A 115 4.83 -4.61 36.53
CA ASP A 115 3.85 -3.75 37.20
C ASP A 115 3.10 -2.78 36.26
N GLU A 116 3.62 -2.46 35.07
CA GLU A 116 3.03 -1.45 34.18
C GLU A 116 2.99 -1.92 32.70
N GLN A 117 1.79 -2.19 32.18
CA GLN A 117 1.51 -2.55 30.78
C GLN A 117 0.42 -1.63 30.23
N GLU A 118 0.68 -1.00 29.09
CA GLU A 118 -0.29 -0.12 28.43
C GLU A 118 -0.57 -0.54 26.99
N GLU A 119 -1.83 -0.42 26.58
CA GLU A 119 -2.29 -0.72 25.22
C GLU A 119 -2.42 0.57 24.39
N PHE A 120 -1.70 0.62 23.28
CA PHE A 120 -1.71 1.71 22.32
C PHE A 120 -2.22 1.19 20.99
N TYR A 121 -3.40 1.63 20.54
CA TYR A 121 -4.03 1.11 19.32
C TYR A 121 -3.43 1.73 18.04
N ALA A 122 -2.14 1.47 17.83
CA ALA A 122 -1.32 1.91 16.70
C ALA A 122 -0.74 0.71 15.94
N ASP A 123 -1.60 -0.22 15.50
CA ASP A 123 -1.24 -1.50 14.86
C ASP A 123 -1.30 -1.48 13.33
N PHE A 124 -1.03 -0.32 12.73
CA PHE A 124 -1.05 -0.11 11.29
C PHE A 124 -0.04 0.97 10.88
N CYS A 125 0.49 0.88 9.65
CA CYS A 125 1.38 1.91 9.10
C CYS A 125 0.55 2.97 8.35
N ALA A 126 0.49 4.18 8.88
CA ALA A 126 -0.21 5.32 8.27
C ALA A 126 0.66 5.98 7.19
N ILE A 127 0.63 5.48 5.96
CA ILE A 127 1.48 5.94 4.84
C ILE A 127 1.14 7.38 4.45
N ASP A 128 -0.16 7.64 4.26
CA ASP A 128 -0.69 8.95 3.88
C ASP A 128 -1.87 9.32 4.80
N PRO A 129 -2.35 10.59 4.79
CA PRO A 129 -3.47 11.03 5.62
C PRO A 129 -4.71 10.14 5.65
N PHE A 130 -4.98 9.44 4.56
CA PHE A 130 -6.16 8.60 4.33
C PHE A 130 -5.80 7.20 3.81
N HIS A 131 -4.53 6.78 3.87
CA HIS A 131 -4.08 5.48 3.36
C HIS A 131 -3.20 4.80 4.40
N PHE A 132 -3.51 3.54 4.70
CA PHE A 132 -2.71 2.70 5.59
C PHE A 132 -2.47 1.31 5.02
N THR A 133 -1.43 0.67 5.54
CA THR A 133 -1.09 -0.74 5.27
C THR A 133 -0.89 -1.49 6.57
N LEU A 134 -1.22 -2.78 6.57
CA LEU A 134 -0.93 -3.68 7.70
C LEU A 134 0.42 -4.41 7.54
N ASN A 135 1.07 -4.28 6.38
CA ASN A 135 2.32 -4.95 6.05
C ASN A 135 2.27 -6.46 6.36
N ILE A 136 1.17 -7.11 5.98
CA ILE A 136 0.95 -8.53 6.24
C ILE A 136 1.95 -9.35 5.42
N HIS A 137 2.69 -10.20 6.12
CA HIS A 137 3.59 -11.19 5.53
C HIS A 137 2.77 -12.30 4.84
N ASN A 138 3.34 -12.99 3.86
CA ASN A 138 2.64 -14.06 3.11
C ASN A 138 1.33 -13.58 2.45
N ASN A 139 1.35 -12.38 1.86
CA ASN A 139 0.18 -11.81 1.21
C ASN A 139 -0.38 -12.69 0.07
N HIS A 140 0.38 -13.63 -0.51
CA HIS A 140 -0.15 -14.58 -1.51
C HIS A 140 -1.34 -15.44 -1.02
N ILE A 141 -1.54 -15.57 0.29
CA ILE A 141 -2.57 -16.43 0.90
C ILE A 141 -4.00 -16.10 0.43
N TYR A 142 -4.34 -14.82 0.17
CA TYR A 142 -5.70 -14.48 -0.29
C TYR A 142 -6.06 -15.06 -1.67
N MET A 143 -5.06 -15.42 -2.48
CA MET A 143 -5.25 -16.02 -3.80
C MET A 143 -5.32 -17.56 -3.76
N LEU A 144 -5.14 -18.17 -2.59
CA LEU A 144 -5.23 -19.63 -2.45
C LEU A 144 -6.69 -20.08 -2.54
N PRO A 145 -6.98 -21.23 -3.20
CA PRO A 145 -8.33 -21.78 -3.27
C PRO A 145 -8.88 -22.08 -1.86
N THR A 146 -10.11 -21.68 -1.59
CA THR A 146 -10.76 -21.79 -0.26
C THR A 146 -11.24 -23.19 0.09
N VAL A 147 -11.16 -24.15 -0.86
CA VAL A 147 -11.59 -25.55 -0.66
C VAL A 147 -10.71 -26.27 0.37
N VAL A 148 -9.48 -25.80 0.57
CA VAL A 148 -8.54 -26.29 1.58
C VAL A 148 -8.20 -25.07 2.43
N ASP A 149 -8.69 -24.95 3.68
CA ASP A 149 -8.33 -23.82 4.57
C ASP A 149 -6.79 -23.81 4.70
N PRO A 150 -6.09 -22.93 3.97
CA PRO A 150 -4.68 -23.15 3.75
C PRO A 150 -3.91 -22.81 5.03
N PRO A 151 -2.80 -23.51 5.32
CA PRO A 151 -1.96 -23.17 6.46
C PRO A 151 -1.61 -21.68 6.45
N GLY A 152 -1.89 -20.99 7.55
CA GLY A 152 -1.66 -19.55 7.69
C GLY A 152 -2.84 -18.64 7.34
N MET A 153 -3.96 -19.15 6.80
CA MET A 153 -5.15 -18.34 6.51
C MET A 153 -5.76 -17.72 7.77
N GLN A 154 -5.87 -18.47 8.86
CA GLN A 154 -6.35 -17.93 10.13
C GLN A 154 -5.43 -16.80 10.60
N SER A 155 -4.11 -16.98 10.60
CA SER A 155 -3.17 -15.92 11.01
C SER A 155 -3.21 -14.69 10.11
N PHE A 156 -3.46 -14.87 8.81
CA PHE A 156 -3.66 -13.75 7.88
C PHE A 156 -4.93 -12.97 8.23
N CYS A 157 -6.03 -13.67 8.51
CA CYS A 157 -7.29 -13.05 8.92
C CYS A 157 -7.17 -12.37 10.28
N ASP A 158 -6.56 -13.02 11.27
CA ASP A 158 -6.31 -12.46 12.62
C ASP A 158 -5.53 -11.15 12.51
N ARG A 159 -4.43 -11.13 11.74
CA ARG A 159 -3.65 -9.91 11.52
C ARG A 159 -4.48 -8.78 10.91
N ALA A 160 -5.35 -9.12 9.95
CA ALA A 160 -6.23 -8.13 9.32
C ALA A 160 -7.26 -7.59 10.31
N VAL A 161 -7.89 -8.46 11.11
CA VAL A 161 -8.86 -8.11 12.14
C VAL A 161 -8.22 -7.20 13.20
N ASP A 162 -7.04 -7.57 13.71
CA ASP A 162 -6.27 -6.78 14.67
C ASP A 162 -6.01 -5.36 14.14
N GLY A 163 -5.53 -5.26 12.90
CA GLY A 163 -5.21 -3.97 12.27
C GLY A 163 -6.44 -3.11 12.02
N ILE A 164 -7.53 -3.70 11.52
CA ILE A 164 -8.82 -3.01 11.32
C ILE A 164 -9.37 -2.52 12.65
N ALA A 165 -9.35 -3.36 13.70
CA ALA A 165 -9.79 -2.99 15.04
C ALA A 165 -8.99 -1.80 15.57
N SER A 166 -7.67 -1.85 15.44
CA SER A 166 -6.76 -0.76 15.81
C SER A 166 -7.10 0.56 15.13
N VAL A 167 -7.38 0.55 13.81
CA VAL A 167 -7.81 1.75 13.07
C VAL A 167 -9.10 2.33 13.65
N PHE A 168 -10.10 1.50 13.95
CA PHE A 168 -11.38 1.98 14.49
C PHE A 168 -11.27 2.47 15.94
N LEU A 169 -10.42 1.86 16.77
CA LEU A 169 -10.09 2.36 18.10
C LEU A 169 -9.37 3.72 18.03
N ALA A 170 -8.38 3.86 17.15
CA ALA A 170 -7.67 5.12 16.92
C ALA A 170 -8.61 6.24 16.43
N LEU A 171 -9.55 5.91 15.54
CA LEU A 171 -10.58 6.84 15.07
C LEU A 171 -11.70 7.09 16.09
N LYS A 172 -11.76 6.31 17.18
CA LYS A 172 -12.85 6.30 18.18
C LYS A 172 -14.22 6.11 17.54
N ARG A 173 -14.31 5.14 16.63
CA ARG A 173 -15.52 4.80 15.87
C ARG A 173 -15.85 3.32 15.98
N ARG A 174 -17.13 2.99 15.91
CA ARG A 174 -17.61 1.61 15.81
C ARG A 174 -18.48 1.45 14.55
N PRO A 175 -18.01 0.72 13.53
CA PRO A 175 -18.60 0.74 12.20
C PRO A 175 -19.74 -0.26 12.02
N VAL A 176 -20.65 0.07 11.10
CA VAL A 176 -21.42 -0.93 10.35
C VAL A 176 -20.44 -1.70 9.46
N ILE A 177 -20.54 -3.03 9.41
CA ILE A 177 -19.57 -3.86 8.67
C ILE A 177 -20.27 -4.50 7.46
N ARG A 178 -19.70 -4.29 6.27
CA ARG A 178 -20.08 -4.91 5.00
C ARG A 178 -18.89 -5.60 4.37
N TYR A 179 -19.14 -6.63 3.56
CA TYR A 179 -18.07 -7.35 2.86
C TYR A 179 -18.48 -7.78 1.46
N GLN A 180 -17.52 -7.93 0.55
CA GLN A 180 -17.73 -8.47 -0.78
C GLN A 180 -18.13 -9.96 -0.71
N ARG A 181 -19.36 -10.29 -1.12
CA ARG A 181 -19.93 -11.65 -1.00
C ARG A 181 -19.13 -12.72 -1.74
N THR A 182 -18.50 -12.37 -2.86
CA THR A 182 -17.72 -13.30 -3.69
C THR A 182 -16.36 -13.67 -3.09
N SER A 183 -15.96 -13.05 -1.97
CA SER A 183 -14.71 -13.37 -1.27
C SER A 183 -14.96 -14.00 0.09
N ASP A 184 -14.58 -15.28 0.22
CA ASP A 184 -14.62 -15.99 1.51
C ASP A 184 -13.68 -15.37 2.53
N VAL A 185 -12.53 -14.85 2.09
CA VAL A 185 -11.55 -14.19 2.98
C VAL A 185 -12.11 -12.87 3.51
N ALA A 186 -12.72 -12.05 2.63
CA ALA A 186 -13.38 -10.82 3.05
C ALA A 186 -14.53 -11.09 4.03
N LYS A 187 -15.32 -12.14 3.76
CA LYS A 187 -16.38 -12.61 4.67
C LYS A 187 -15.84 -13.00 6.04
N ARG A 188 -14.78 -13.83 6.09
CA ARG A 188 -14.16 -14.26 7.35
C ARG A 188 -13.63 -13.07 8.15
N ILE A 189 -12.88 -12.17 7.51
CA ILE A 189 -12.38 -10.95 8.16
C ILE A 189 -13.54 -10.12 8.71
N ALA A 190 -14.61 -9.90 7.94
CA ALA A 190 -15.75 -9.11 8.38
C ALA A 190 -16.53 -9.76 9.54
N GLN A 191 -16.69 -11.09 9.53
CA GLN A 191 -17.31 -11.85 10.62
C GLN A 191 -16.47 -11.79 11.90
N GLU A 192 -15.17 -12.05 11.82
CA GLU A 192 -14.26 -11.99 12.97
C GLU A 192 -14.10 -10.56 13.50
N THR A 193 -14.09 -9.55 12.63
CA THR A 193 -14.10 -8.14 13.06
C THR A 193 -15.39 -7.80 13.82
N THR A 194 -16.54 -8.32 13.36
CA THR A 194 -17.81 -8.15 14.07
C THR A 194 -17.76 -8.83 15.43
N ARG A 195 -17.28 -10.08 15.50
CA ARG A 195 -17.13 -10.81 16.76
C ARG A 195 -16.23 -10.07 17.75
N LEU A 196 -15.07 -9.58 17.30
CA LEU A 196 -14.15 -8.83 18.14
C LEU A 196 -14.80 -7.54 18.68
N MET A 197 -15.35 -6.69 17.80
CA MET A 197 -15.88 -5.36 18.18
C MET A 197 -17.23 -5.42 18.89
N TYR A 198 -18.05 -6.44 18.63
CA TYR A 198 -19.43 -6.51 19.12
C TYR A 198 -19.69 -7.51 20.23
N GLU A 199 -18.90 -8.57 20.32
CA GLU A 199 -19.13 -9.65 21.27
C GLU A 199 -18.01 -9.74 22.31
N GLN A 200 -16.75 -9.64 21.88
CA GLN A 200 -15.59 -9.86 22.76
C GLN A 200 -15.17 -8.58 23.48
N GLU A 201 -14.91 -7.51 22.73
CA GLU A 201 -14.31 -6.27 23.23
C GLU A 201 -15.29 -5.10 23.18
N SER A 202 -16.57 -5.39 23.32
CA SER A 202 -17.66 -4.41 23.12
C SER A 202 -17.51 -3.13 23.96
N GLY A 203 -16.89 -3.22 25.15
CA GLY A 203 -16.61 -2.08 26.03
C GLY A 203 -15.54 -1.13 25.49
N LEU A 204 -14.50 -1.63 24.80
CA LEU A 204 -13.48 -0.79 24.17
C LEU A 204 -14.04 0.03 23.00
N PHE A 205 -15.12 -0.46 22.39
CA PHE A 205 -15.82 0.19 21.28
C PHE A 205 -17.09 0.95 21.72
N ASP A 206 -17.33 1.11 23.03
CA ASP A 206 -18.46 1.90 23.56
C ASP A 206 -18.13 3.39 23.60
N PHE A 207 -18.01 3.98 22.41
CA PHE A 207 -17.83 5.41 22.27
C PHE A 207 -19.18 6.13 22.44
N ARG A 208 -19.15 7.37 22.95
CA ARG A 208 -20.33 8.24 22.96
C ARG A 208 -20.99 8.20 21.59
N ARG A 209 -22.27 7.83 21.54
CA ARG A 209 -23.04 7.76 20.28
C ARG A 209 -22.96 9.11 19.57
N THR A 210 -22.09 9.19 18.58
CA THR A 210 -22.04 10.32 17.66
C THR A 210 -23.12 10.12 16.61
N GLU A 211 -23.78 11.20 16.19
CA GLU A 211 -24.79 11.17 15.11
C GLU A 211 -24.23 10.67 13.77
N ASN A 212 -22.89 10.59 13.65
CA ASN A 212 -22.20 10.24 12.42
C ASN A 212 -22.01 8.73 12.33
N SER A 213 -22.65 8.09 11.35
CA SER A 213 -22.45 6.66 11.08
C SER A 213 -21.10 6.40 10.42
N SER A 214 -20.47 5.28 10.77
CA SER A 214 -19.23 4.81 10.17
C SER A 214 -19.42 3.45 9.49
N LEU A 215 -18.68 3.23 8.40
CA LEU A 215 -18.75 2.01 7.59
C LEU A 215 -17.37 1.38 7.45
N LEU A 216 -17.28 0.09 7.67
CA LEU A 216 -16.20 -0.76 7.19
C LEU A 216 -16.71 -1.55 5.99
N LEU A 217 -16.02 -1.42 4.86
CA LEU A 217 -16.24 -2.25 3.68
C LEU A 217 -14.98 -3.10 3.42
N VAL A 218 -15.10 -4.42 3.55
CA VAL A 218 -14.03 -5.37 3.26
C VAL A 218 -14.20 -5.91 1.84
N ILE A 219 -13.26 -5.63 0.94
CA ILE A 219 -13.27 -6.10 -0.46
C ILE A 219 -12.00 -6.88 -0.77
N ASP A 220 -12.00 -7.58 -1.91
CA ASP A 220 -10.90 -8.45 -2.32
C ASP A 220 -10.22 -7.93 -3.57
N ARG A 221 -8.88 -7.93 -3.59
CA ARG A 221 -8.10 -7.48 -4.74
C ARG A 221 -8.47 -8.21 -6.04
N ARG A 222 -8.95 -9.45 -5.95
CA ARG A 222 -9.40 -10.24 -7.11
C ARG A 222 -10.57 -9.63 -7.86
N ASP A 223 -11.32 -8.69 -7.27
CA ASP A 223 -12.42 -8.00 -7.96
C ASP A 223 -11.92 -7.02 -9.03
N ASP A 224 -10.73 -6.46 -8.82
CA ASP A 224 -10.05 -5.59 -9.77
C ASP A 224 -8.55 -5.94 -9.83
N PRO A 225 -8.20 -6.95 -10.64
CA PRO A 225 -6.80 -7.32 -10.90
C PRO A 225 -6.13 -6.41 -11.94
N VAL A 226 -6.85 -5.47 -12.55
CA VAL A 226 -6.33 -4.60 -13.62
C VAL A 226 -5.48 -3.48 -13.02
N THR A 227 -6.01 -2.76 -12.02
CA THR A 227 -5.31 -1.65 -11.36
C THR A 227 -3.86 -1.96 -10.95
N PRO A 228 -3.53 -3.08 -10.27
CA PRO A 228 -2.13 -3.37 -9.91
C PRO A 228 -1.23 -3.77 -11.10
N LEU A 229 -1.78 -4.02 -12.29
CA LEU A 229 -1.04 -4.40 -13.49
C LEU A 229 -0.72 -3.22 -14.43
N LEU A 230 -1.26 -2.02 -14.18
CA LEU A 230 -1.09 -0.85 -15.06
C LEU A 230 0.16 -0.04 -14.71
N ASN A 231 0.87 0.45 -15.72
CA ASN A 231 1.92 1.43 -15.51
C ASN A 231 1.33 2.71 -14.93
N GLN A 232 2.10 3.34 -14.05
CA GLN A 232 1.65 4.51 -13.30
C GLN A 232 2.45 5.73 -13.72
N TRP A 233 1.77 6.86 -13.87
CA TRP A 233 2.34 8.12 -14.37
C TRP A 233 2.19 9.29 -13.41
N THR A 234 1.80 9.02 -12.16
CA THR A 234 1.75 10.02 -11.09
C THR A 234 2.90 9.79 -10.13
N TYR A 235 3.48 10.85 -9.58
CA TYR A 235 4.81 10.76 -8.98
C TYR A 235 4.98 9.62 -7.96
N GLN A 236 4.16 9.57 -6.90
CA GLN A 236 4.25 8.53 -5.87
C GLN A 236 4.02 7.11 -6.44
N ALA A 237 3.00 6.97 -7.30
CA ALA A 237 2.64 5.68 -7.87
C ALA A 237 3.71 5.18 -8.86
N MET A 238 4.31 6.07 -9.64
CA MET A 238 5.37 5.76 -10.61
C MET A 238 6.66 5.36 -9.91
N VAL A 239 7.06 6.05 -8.83
CA VAL A 239 8.22 5.64 -8.03
C VAL A 239 8.00 4.23 -7.47
N HIS A 240 6.81 3.95 -6.91
CA HIS A 240 6.52 2.62 -6.37
C HIS A 240 6.48 1.54 -7.44
N GLU A 241 5.96 1.85 -8.63
CA GLU A 241 5.84 0.91 -9.74
C GLU A 241 7.20 0.55 -10.36
N LEU A 242 8.07 1.54 -10.54
CA LEU A 242 9.37 1.35 -11.22
C LEU A 242 10.48 0.94 -10.25
N ILE A 243 10.53 1.56 -9.07
CA ILE A 243 11.64 1.43 -8.12
C ILE A 243 11.19 0.67 -6.88
N GLY A 244 10.04 1.04 -6.32
CA GLY A 244 9.53 0.51 -5.06
C GLY A 244 9.59 1.54 -3.94
N ILE A 245 8.60 1.46 -3.06
CA ILE A 245 8.52 2.26 -1.82
C ILE A 245 8.17 1.28 -0.71
N GLU A 246 8.98 1.24 0.33
CA GLU A 246 8.74 0.43 1.52
C GLU A 246 8.87 1.31 2.75
N ASN A 247 7.78 1.50 3.50
CA ASN A 247 7.73 2.36 4.69
C ASN A 247 8.34 3.77 4.44
N ASN A 248 7.93 4.43 3.36
CA ASN A 248 8.45 5.72 2.88
C ASN A 248 9.91 5.73 2.43
N LYS A 249 10.58 4.57 2.35
CA LYS A 249 11.95 4.44 1.84
C LYS A 249 11.98 3.94 0.41
N VAL A 250 12.93 4.45 -0.36
CA VAL A 250 13.27 4.05 -1.72
C VAL A 250 14.73 3.63 -1.73
N ASP A 251 14.99 2.37 -2.08
CA ASP A 251 16.35 1.85 -2.24
C ASP A 251 16.79 2.06 -3.69
N LEU A 252 17.90 2.77 -3.86
CA LEU A 252 18.50 3.09 -5.15
C LEU A 252 19.85 2.38 -5.38
N LYS A 253 20.24 1.40 -4.53
CA LYS A 253 21.52 0.69 -4.62
C LYS A 253 21.71 -0.06 -5.95
N GLU A 254 20.62 -0.52 -6.55
CA GLU A 254 20.66 -1.30 -7.79
C GLU A 254 20.89 -0.43 -9.04
N PHE A 255 20.77 0.90 -8.93
CA PHE A 255 20.92 1.80 -10.09
C PHE A 255 22.35 2.34 -10.20
N ALA A 256 22.93 2.16 -11.39
CA ALA A 256 24.26 2.66 -11.70
C ALA A 256 24.29 4.20 -11.59
N ASN A 257 25.42 4.75 -11.13
CA ASN A 257 25.67 6.19 -10.97
C ASN A 257 24.96 6.89 -9.79
N VAL A 258 24.30 6.16 -8.89
CA VAL A 258 23.79 6.76 -7.64
C VAL A 258 24.91 6.85 -6.60
N PRO A 259 25.22 8.05 -6.05
CA PRO A 259 26.21 8.21 -4.99
C PRO A 259 25.86 7.36 -3.76
N LYS A 260 26.88 6.83 -3.04
CA LYS A 260 26.67 5.97 -1.85
C LYS A 260 25.80 6.62 -0.77
N ASP A 261 25.88 7.94 -0.64
CA ASP A 261 25.09 8.76 0.28
C ASP A 261 23.61 8.94 -0.14
N GLN A 262 23.22 8.48 -1.32
CA GLN A 262 21.88 8.62 -1.91
C GLN A 262 21.25 7.28 -2.30
N GLN A 263 21.89 6.19 -1.89
CA GLN A 263 21.42 4.84 -2.14
C GLN A 263 20.14 4.49 -1.36
N GLU A 264 19.81 5.26 -0.33
CA GLU A 264 18.52 5.16 0.35
C GLU A 264 17.92 6.56 0.50
N VAL A 265 16.66 6.70 0.10
CA VAL A 265 15.96 7.97 0.04
C VAL A 265 14.64 7.86 0.79
N VAL A 266 14.28 8.88 1.56
CA VAL A 266 12.98 8.99 2.22
C VAL A 266 12.04 9.89 1.43
N LEU A 267 10.87 9.38 1.08
CA LEU A 267 9.74 10.07 0.47
C LEU A 267 8.57 10.15 1.46
N SER A 268 8.42 11.29 2.14
CA SER A 268 7.37 11.51 3.13
C SER A 268 6.71 12.86 2.91
N ALA A 269 5.39 12.86 2.66
CA ALA A 269 4.63 14.11 2.46
C ALA A 269 4.58 14.99 3.73
N VAL A 270 4.95 14.45 4.90
CA VAL A 270 5.01 15.17 6.17
C VAL A 270 6.30 16.00 6.28
N GLN A 271 7.41 15.47 5.79
CA GLN A 271 8.75 16.06 5.94
C GLN A 271 9.26 16.75 4.67
N ASP A 272 8.59 16.52 3.55
CA ASP A 272 8.99 16.98 2.22
C ASP A 272 7.86 17.72 1.53
N ASP A 273 7.98 19.06 1.51
CA ASP A 273 6.99 19.94 0.90
C ASP A 273 6.90 19.75 -0.63
N PHE A 274 8.03 19.50 -1.30
CA PHE A 274 8.01 19.28 -2.74
C PHE A 274 7.30 17.98 -3.08
N PHE A 275 7.62 16.89 -2.36
CA PHE A 275 6.92 15.63 -2.54
C PHE A 275 5.43 15.79 -2.25
N ARG A 276 5.04 16.43 -1.14
CA ARG A 276 3.63 16.63 -0.78
C ARG A 276 2.83 17.33 -1.88
N VAL A 277 3.40 18.36 -2.50
CA VAL A 277 2.72 19.12 -3.57
C VAL A 277 2.68 18.32 -4.88
N ASN A 278 3.71 17.54 -5.17
CA ASN A 278 3.86 16.86 -6.47
C ASN A 278 3.47 15.37 -6.48
N MET A 279 3.16 14.76 -5.33
CA MET A 279 2.96 13.31 -5.21
C MET A 279 1.89 12.74 -6.16
N PHE A 280 0.90 13.54 -6.53
CA PHE A 280 -0.20 13.17 -7.42
C PHE A 280 -0.13 13.81 -8.82
N GLU A 281 0.89 14.63 -9.07
CA GLU A 281 1.13 15.26 -10.37
C GLU A 281 1.56 14.21 -11.38
N ASN A 282 1.17 14.42 -12.64
CA ASN A 282 1.58 13.55 -13.72
C ASN A 282 3.06 13.76 -14.06
N PHE A 283 3.67 12.78 -14.72
CA PHE A 283 5.10 12.77 -15.00
C PHE A 283 5.58 13.97 -15.84
N GLY A 284 4.75 14.50 -16.75
CA GLY A 284 5.07 15.69 -17.53
C GLY A 284 5.14 16.95 -16.66
N ASP A 285 4.10 17.18 -15.86
CA ASP A 285 4.05 18.33 -14.93
C ASP A 285 5.13 18.22 -13.84
N LEU A 286 5.41 17.00 -13.35
CA LEU A 286 6.50 16.73 -12.43
C LEU A 286 7.86 17.17 -13.02
N GLY A 287 8.13 16.85 -14.29
CA GLY A 287 9.38 17.26 -14.96
C GLY A 287 9.53 18.78 -14.99
N MET A 288 8.45 19.52 -15.28
CA MET A 288 8.46 20.99 -15.23
C MET A 288 8.66 21.53 -13.82
N ASN A 289 8.06 20.90 -12.81
CA ASN A 289 8.19 21.32 -11.42
C ASN A 289 9.58 21.04 -10.85
N VAL A 290 10.22 19.92 -11.23
CA VAL A 290 11.63 19.65 -10.90
C VAL A 290 12.54 20.67 -11.57
N LYS A 291 12.30 21.02 -12.84
CA LYS A 291 13.07 22.08 -13.51
C LYS A 291 12.97 23.40 -12.75
N ARG A 292 11.76 23.83 -12.39
CA ARG A 292 11.55 25.05 -11.58
C ARG A 292 12.31 24.99 -10.26
N MET A 293 12.26 23.86 -9.56
CA MET A 293 13.02 23.65 -8.33
C MET A 293 14.53 23.82 -8.53
N VAL A 294 15.08 23.33 -9.66
CA VAL A 294 16.50 23.49 -9.99
C VAL A 294 16.82 24.93 -10.37
N ASP A 295 15.96 25.61 -11.15
CA ASP A 295 16.14 27.01 -11.55
C ASP A 295 16.11 27.95 -10.32
N ASP A 296 15.16 27.77 -9.41
CA ASP A 296 15.07 28.52 -8.14
C ASP A 296 16.34 28.31 -7.30
N PHE A 297 16.85 27.08 -7.28
CA PHE A 297 18.08 26.73 -6.60
C PHE A 297 19.33 27.36 -7.26
N GLN A 298 19.38 27.47 -8.59
CA GLN A 298 20.46 28.16 -9.30
C GLN A 298 20.49 29.66 -8.96
N HIS A 299 19.32 30.30 -8.90
CA HIS A 299 19.21 31.70 -8.51
C HIS A 299 19.76 31.95 -7.11
N LEU A 300 19.45 31.07 -6.15
CA LEU A 300 19.98 31.15 -4.78
C LEU A 300 21.50 30.91 -4.71
N SER A 301 22.03 30.02 -5.56
CA SER A 301 23.45 29.66 -5.60
C SER A 301 24.32 30.58 -6.46
N LYS A 302 23.74 31.61 -7.10
CA LYS A 302 24.44 32.55 -8.01
C LYS A 302 25.20 31.86 -9.15
N SER A 303 24.73 30.69 -9.59
CA SER A 303 25.24 29.98 -10.77
C SER A 303 24.46 30.41 -12.01
N SER A 304 25.12 30.53 -13.17
CA SER A 304 24.51 30.96 -14.44
C SER A 304 24.64 29.89 -15.52
N GLN A 305 24.10 28.69 -15.25
CA GLN A 305 24.02 27.61 -16.24
C GLN A 305 22.58 27.47 -16.75
N ASN A 306 22.38 27.17 -18.04
CA ASN A 306 21.06 26.93 -18.60
C ASN A 306 20.87 25.42 -18.83
N PHE A 307 19.92 24.79 -18.15
CA PHE A 307 19.65 23.35 -18.29
C PHE A 307 18.55 23.07 -19.30
N GLN A 308 18.84 22.20 -20.27
CA GLN A 308 17.88 21.79 -21.29
C GLN A 308 17.28 20.40 -21.02
N SER A 309 17.96 19.55 -20.25
CA SER A 309 17.51 18.18 -19.96
C SER A 309 17.60 17.82 -18.47
N ILE A 310 16.89 16.76 -18.09
CA ILE A 310 16.96 16.18 -16.73
C ILE A 310 18.36 15.64 -16.44
N ASP A 311 19.06 15.11 -17.45
CA ASP A 311 20.42 14.61 -17.31
C ASP A 311 21.42 15.73 -17.01
N ASP A 312 21.23 16.91 -17.60
CA ASP A 312 22.06 18.08 -17.28
C ASP A 312 21.88 18.50 -15.82
N MET A 313 20.63 18.47 -15.33
CA MET A 313 20.31 18.75 -13.93
C MET A 313 20.97 17.72 -12.99
N ALA A 314 20.89 16.43 -13.31
CA ALA A 314 21.51 15.36 -12.52
C ALA A 314 23.05 15.49 -12.46
N LYS A 315 23.69 15.77 -13.60
CA LYS A 315 25.14 16.01 -13.68
C LYS A 315 25.55 17.23 -12.87
N PHE A 316 24.80 18.32 -12.98
CA PHE A 316 25.05 19.53 -12.20
C PHE A 316 25.06 19.24 -10.70
N VAL A 317 23.98 18.65 -10.17
CA VAL A 317 23.89 18.38 -8.72
C VAL A 317 24.99 17.41 -8.25
N SER A 318 25.36 16.44 -9.09
CA SER A 318 26.42 15.47 -8.77
C SER A 318 27.81 16.11 -8.64
N ASN A 319 28.12 17.09 -9.49
CA ASN A 319 29.43 17.78 -9.56
C ASN A 319 29.69 18.74 -8.39
N TYR A 320 28.74 18.90 -7.48
CA TYR A 320 28.70 19.96 -6.49
C TYR A 320 28.43 19.39 -5.08
N PRO A 321 29.41 18.72 -4.43
CA PRO A 321 29.21 17.97 -3.19
C PRO A 321 28.81 18.80 -1.96
N GLU A 322 29.29 20.05 -1.86
CA GLU A 322 28.88 20.96 -0.77
C GLU A 322 27.38 21.28 -0.84
N TYR A 323 26.82 21.30 -2.05
CA TYR A 323 25.41 21.58 -2.28
C TYR A 323 24.50 20.41 -1.88
N ARG A 324 25.02 19.18 -1.90
CA ARG A 324 24.29 17.98 -1.42
C ARG A 324 24.00 18.05 0.09
N LYS A 325 24.89 18.64 0.89
CA LYS A 325 24.73 18.77 2.34
C LYS A 325 23.67 19.80 2.75
N THR A 326 23.47 20.83 1.93
CA THR A 326 22.55 21.95 2.24
C THR A 326 21.20 21.79 1.55
N HIS A 327 21.12 21.09 0.41
CA HIS A 327 19.92 20.97 -0.42
C HIS A 327 19.63 19.52 -0.84
N GLY A 328 19.58 18.61 0.14
CA GLY A 328 19.33 17.18 -0.09
C GLY A 328 18.04 16.87 -0.85
N ASN A 329 16.98 17.68 -0.67
CA ASN A 329 15.70 17.47 -1.37
C ASN A 329 15.79 17.68 -2.90
N VAL A 330 16.53 18.70 -3.36
CA VAL A 330 16.71 18.95 -4.80
C VAL A 330 17.40 17.75 -5.44
N THR A 331 18.52 17.31 -4.84
CA THR A 331 19.28 16.16 -5.32
C THR A 331 18.43 14.89 -5.38
N LYS A 332 17.66 14.64 -4.32
CA LYS A 332 16.74 13.51 -4.20
C LYS A 332 15.74 13.44 -5.36
N HIS A 333 15.01 14.54 -5.62
CA HIS A 333 13.96 14.52 -6.63
C HIS A 333 14.53 14.48 -8.06
N VAL A 334 15.64 15.17 -8.31
CA VAL A 334 16.35 15.09 -9.59
C VAL A 334 16.82 13.66 -9.86
N ALA A 335 17.42 12.99 -8.87
CA ALA A 335 17.87 11.60 -9.01
C ALA A 335 16.71 10.64 -9.33
N LEU A 336 15.60 10.73 -8.58
CA LEU A 336 14.42 9.90 -8.80
C LEU A 336 13.82 10.13 -10.20
N VAL A 337 13.66 11.38 -10.63
CA VAL A 337 13.07 11.70 -11.94
C VAL A 337 13.99 11.30 -13.09
N SER A 338 15.31 11.51 -12.96
CA SER A 338 16.29 11.05 -13.95
C SER A 338 16.24 9.53 -14.12
N GLU A 339 16.21 8.79 -13.02
CA GLU A 339 16.16 7.33 -13.06
C GLU A 339 14.84 6.81 -13.66
N MET A 340 13.70 7.39 -13.27
CA MET A 340 12.41 7.04 -13.87
C MET A 340 12.37 7.33 -15.38
N SER A 341 12.91 8.48 -15.84
CA SER A 341 13.01 8.80 -17.26
C SER A 341 13.83 7.76 -18.03
N ARG A 342 15.00 7.38 -17.50
CA ARG A 342 15.86 6.34 -18.09
C ARG A 342 15.10 5.02 -18.25
N MET A 343 14.42 4.57 -17.19
CA MET A 343 13.63 3.33 -17.22
C MET A 343 12.48 3.37 -18.23
N VAL A 344 11.81 4.51 -18.36
CA VAL A 344 10.73 4.72 -19.35
C VAL A 344 11.26 4.55 -20.78
N GLU A 345 12.41 5.12 -21.09
CA GLU A 345 13.02 5.06 -22.42
C GLU A 345 13.57 3.68 -22.77
N GLU A 346 14.24 3.03 -21.82
CA GLU A 346 14.85 1.71 -22.01
C GLU A 346 13.80 0.63 -22.23
N ARG A 347 12.74 0.62 -21.42
CA ARG A 347 11.67 -0.39 -21.47
C ARG A 347 10.53 -0.03 -22.42
N LYS A 348 10.62 1.10 -23.12
CA LYS A 348 9.58 1.63 -24.03
C LYS A 348 8.22 1.78 -23.35
N LEU A 349 8.20 2.23 -22.10
CA LEU A 349 7.00 2.23 -21.25
C LEU A 349 5.88 3.12 -21.77
N MET A 350 6.18 4.15 -22.57
CA MET A 350 5.14 4.96 -23.22
C MET A 350 4.27 4.11 -24.16
N GLN A 351 4.88 3.24 -24.98
CA GLN A 351 4.15 2.38 -25.94
C GLN A 351 3.42 1.25 -25.21
N VAL A 352 4.08 0.65 -24.21
CA VAL A 352 3.48 -0.36 -23.34
C VAL A 352 2.25 0.21 -22.65
N SER A 353 2.41 1.35 -21.97
CA SER A 353 1.33 1.97 -21.22
C SER A 353 0.16 2.40 -22.11
N GLN A 354 0.41 2.91 -23.32
CA GLN A 354 -0.68 3.21 -24.25
C GLN A 354 -1.52 1.96 -24.54
N THR A 355 -0.88 0.84 -24.84
CA THR A 355 -1.58 -0.44 -25.08
C THR A 355 -2.30 -0.92 -23.81
N GLU A 356 -1.71 -0.75 -22.63
CA GLU A 356 -2.37 -1.07 -21.35
C GLU A 356 -3.66 -0.27 -21.14
N GLN A 357 -3.63 1.04 -21.42
CA GLN A 357 -4.81 1.91 -21.30
C GLN A 357 -5.90 1.54 -22.31
N GLU A 358 -5.53 1.22 -23.55
CA GLU A 358 -6.45 0.69 -24.56
C GLU A 358 -7.11 -0.62 -24.11
N LEU A 359 -6.33 -1.55 -23.53
CA LEU A 359 -6.86 -2.82 -22.98
C LEU A 359 -7.79 -2.60 -21.79
N ALA A 360 -7.51 -1.59 -20.95
CA ALA A 360 -8.28 -1.30 -19.76
C ALA A 360 -9.57 -0.51 -20.06
N CYS A 361 -9.56 0.38 -21.05
CA CYS A 361 -10.63 1.37 -21.25
C CYS A 361 -11.36 1.24 -22.57
N ALA A 362 -10.68 0.80 -23.64
CA ALA A 362 -11.25 0.80 -24.98
C ALA A 362 -11.90 -0.56 -25.35
N SER A 363 -12.66 -0.53 -26.44
CA SER A 363 -13.22 -1.71 -27.09
C SER A 363 -12.59 -1.89 -28.46
N GLY A 364 -12.19 -3.10 -28.83
CA GLY A 364 -11.61 -3.36 -30.15
C GLY A 364 -10.61 -4.50 -30.12
N GLN A 365 -11.11 -5.74 -30.06
CA GLN A 365 -10.28 -6.92 -29.84
C GLN A 365 -9.19 -7.12 -30.90
N ALA A 366 -9.50 -6.90 -32.18
CA ALA A 366 -8.54 -7.10 -33.28
C ALA A 366 -7.34 -6.15 -33.17
N ALA A 367 -7.60 -4.85 -33.01
CA ALA A 367 -6.55 -3.84 -32.82
C ALA A 367 -5.74 -4.10 -31.54
N ALA A 368 -6.42 -4.44 -30.44
CA ALA A 368 -5.76 -4.80 -29.18
C ALA A 368 -4.84 -6.03 -29.33
N PHE A 369 -5.29 -7.05 -30.07
CA PHE A 369 -4.49 -8.25 -30.33
C PHE A 369 -3.24 -7.92 -31.16
N GLU A 370 -3.38 -7.11 -32.21
CA GLU A 370 -2.27 -6.67 -33.04
C GLU A 370 -1.25 -5.83 -32.25
N ALA A 371 -1.72 -4.89 -31.42
CA ALA A 371 -0.88 -4.05 -30.58
C ALA A 371 -0.07 -4.88 -29.58
N VAL A 372 -0.71 -5.80 -28.84
CA VAL A 372 -0.03 -6.71 -27.90
C VAL A 372 0.95 -7.61 -28.65
N THR A 373 0.55 -8.16 -29.80
CA THR A 373 1.39 -9.02 -30.63
C THR A 373 2.64 -8.30 -31.12
N SER A 374 2.52 -7.01 -31.47
CA SER A 374 3.64 -6.15 -31.88
C SER A 374 4.61 -5.93 -30.73
N LEU A 375 4.13 -5.56 -29.54
CA LEU A 375 4.99 -5.34 -28.36
C LEU A 375 5.66 -6.63 -27.86
N LEU A 376 5.02 -7.79 -27.99
CA LEU A 376 5.63 -9.09 -27.71
C LEU A 376 6.81 -9.41 -28.64
N ASN A 377 6.88 -8.80 -29.84
CA ASN A 377 8.00 -8.94 -30.76
C ASN A 377 9.11 -7.90 -30.55
N ASN A 378 8.85 -6.84 -29.78
CA ASN A 378 9.83 -5.78 -29.53
C ASN A 378 10.83 -6.23 -28.45
N GLU A 379 12.10 -6.35 -28.81
CA GLU A 379 13.17 -6.84 -27.93
C GLU A 379 13.46 -5.92 -26.74
N SER A 380 13.20 -4.61 -26.88
CA SER A 380 13.40 -3.63 -25.80
C SER A 380 12.34 -3.71 -24.69
N VAL A 381 11.19 -4.33 -24.95
CA VAL A 381 10.14 -4.50 -23.94
C VAL A 381 10.56 -5.59 -22.96
N SER A 382 10.44 -5.34 -21.66
CA SER A 382 10.87 -6.32 -20.65
C SER A 382 9.92 -7.52 -20.55
N ASP A 383 10.40 -8.65 -20.02
CA ASP A 383 9.58 -9.85 -19.82
C ASP A 383 8.38 -9.64 -18.89
N ILE A 384 8.52 -8.79 -17.87
CA ILE A 384 7.42 -8.47 -16.96
C ILE A 384 6.36 -7.62 -17.68
N ASP A 385 6.76 -6.70 -18.54
CA ASP A 385 5.83 -5.85 -19.31
C ASP A 385 5.07 -6.69 -20.35
N ARG A 386 5.75 -7.61 -21.03
CA ARG A 386 5.12 -8.59 -21.93
C ARG A 386 4.07 -9.44 -21.22
N LEU A 387 4.40 -9.95 -20.03
CA LEU A 387 3.48 -10.74 -19.22
C LEU A 387 2.24 -9.92 -18.83
N ARG A 388 2.42 -8.67 -18.37
CA ARG A 388 1.33 -7.77 -17.97
C ARG A 388 0.38 -7.49 -19.13
N LEU A 389 0.90 -7.18 -20.32
CA LEU A 389 0.07 -6.98 -21.52
C LEU A 389 -0.80 -8.21 -21.84
N VAL A 390 -0.22 -9.41 -21.77
CA VAL A 390 -0.96 -10.66 -22.00
C VAL A 390 -2.00 -10.90 -20.89
N MET A 391 -1.70 -10.59 -19.63
CA MET A 391 -2.65 -10.70 -18.52
C MET A 391 -3.82 -9.72 -18.67
N LEU A 392 -3.55 -8.46 -19.02
CA LEU A 392 -4.58 -7.45 -19.25
C LEU A 392 -5.49 -7.85 -20.43
N TYR A 393 -4.89 -8.28 -21.54
CA TYR A 393 -5.64 -8.81 -22.68
C TYR A 393 -6.49 -10.03 -22.27
N ALA A 394 -5.93 -10.95 -21.49
CA ALA A 394 -6.65 -12.12 -21.00
C ALA A 394 -7.84 -11.73 -20.10
N LEU A 395 -7.65 -10.85 -19.13
CA LEU A 395 -8.72 -10.38 -18.24
C LEU A 395 -9.86 -9.66 -18.99
N ARG A 396 -9.53 -8.98 -20.09
CA ARG A 396 -10.48 -8.26 -20.93
C ARG A 396 -11.28 -9.19 -21.83
N TYR A 397 -10.61 -10.13 -22.48
CA TYR A 397 -11.14 -10.90 -23.61
C TYR A 397 -11.25 -12.42 -23.35
N GLU A 398 -11.17 -12.88 -22.09
CA GLU A 398 -11.20 -14.30 -21.69
C GLU A 398 -12.34 -15.14 -22.31
N LYS A 399 -13.51 -14.54 -22.53
CA LYS A 399 -14.67 -15.21 -23.13
C LYS A 399 -14.86 -14.94 -24.63
N GLU A 400 -14.15 -13.98 -25.20
CA GLU A 400 -14.40 -13.50 -26.58
C GLU A 400 -13.56 -14.21 -27.63
N SER A 401 -12.28 -14.50 -27.37
CA SER A 401 -11.43 -15.20 -28.34
C SER A 401 -10.39 -16.13 -27.68
N PRO A 402 -10.78 -17.36 -27.32
CA PRO A 402 -9.86 -18.36 -26.79
C PRO A 402 -8.69 -18.67 -27.73
N VAL A 403 -8.90 -18.58 -29.04
CA VAL A 403 -7.86 -18.86 -30.05
C VAL A 403 -6.76 -17.79 -30.00
N GLN A 404 -7.13 -16.50 -30.01
CA GLN A 404 -6.15 -15.41 -29.91
C GLN A 404 -5.41 -15.45 -28.57
N LEU A 405 -6.09 -15.78 -27.48
CA LEU A 405 -5.45 -15.97 -26.18
C LEU A 405 -4.38 -17.06 -26.21
N MET A 406 -4.69 -18.22 -26.81
CA MET A 406 -3.72 -19.30 -26.96
C MET A 406 -2.52 -18.89 -27.82
N GLN A 407 -2.73 -18.08 -28.87
CA GLN A 407 -1.65 -17.53 -29.67
C GLN A 407 -0.72 -16.61 -28.85
N LEU A 408 -1.30 -15.70 -28.05
CA LEU A 408 -0.52 -14.84 -27.15
C LEU A 408 0.23 -15.65 -26.09
N PHE A 409 -0.39 -16.70 -25.54
CA PHE A 409 0.25 -17.58 -24.55
C PHE A 409 1.46 -18.30 -25.12
N ASN A 410 1.33 -18.86 -26.32
CA ASN A 410 2.44 -19.52 -27.01
C ASN A 410 3.55 -18.52 -27.34
N LYS A 411 3.18 -17.32 -27.79
CA LYS A 411 4.13 -16.27 -28.11
C LYS A 411 4.90 -15.80 -26.87
N LEU A 412 4.22 -15.56 -25.76
CA LEU A 412 4.84 -15.22 -24.48
C LEU A 412 5.83 -16.31 -24.04
N ALA A 413 5.41 -17.58 -24.10
CA ALA A 413 6.25 -18.72 -23.72
C ALA A 413 7.50 -18.88 -24.62
N SER A 414 7.42 -18.49 -25.90
CA SER A 414 8.59 -18.49 -26.81
C SER A 414 9.58 -17.35 -26.57
N ARG A 415 9.14 -16.26 -25.90
CA ARG A 415 9.94 -15.04 -25.70
C ARG A 415 10.52 -14.91 -24.30
N SER A 416 9.86 -15.46 -23.28
CA SER A 416 10.32 -15.42 -21.90
C SER A 416 10.65 -16.81 -21.38
N ALA A 417 11.90 -17.02 -20.98
CA ALA A 417 12.30 -18.22 -20.24
C ALA A 417 11.73 -18.24 -18.81
N LYS A 418 11.45 -17.05 -18.25
CA LYS A 418 10.99 -16.86 -16.87
C LYS A 418 9.48 -17.08 -16.73
N TYR A 419 8.68 -16.50 -17.63
CA TYR A 419 7.22 -16.51 -17.50
C TYR A 419 6.55 -17.41 -18.53
N LYS A 420 5.81 -18.39 -18.04
CA LYS A 420 4.99 -19.32 -18.85
C LYS A 420 3.51 -18.95 -18.77
N SER A 421 2.72 -19.45 -19.73
CA SER A 421 1.26 -19.25 -19.80
C SER A 421 0.49 -19.67 -18.54
N GLY A 422 1.05 -20.59 -17.75
CA GLY A 422 0.42 -21.06 -16.53
C GLY A 422 0.07 -19.94 -15.55
N LEU A 423 0.90 -18.89 -15.43
CA LEU A 423 0.62 -17.79 -14.50
C LEU A 423 -0.61 -16.98 -14.93
N VAL A 424 -0.78 -16.76 -16.23
CA VAL A 424 -1.97 -16.09 -16.80
C VAL A 424 -3.23 -16.94 -16.59
N GLN A 425 -3.13 -18.25 -16.81
CA GLN A 425 -4.23 -19.18 -16.54
C GLN A 425 -4.63 -19.20 -15.06
N PHE A 426 -3.64 -19.15 -14.16
CA PHE A 426 -3.90 -19.07 -12.73
C PHE A 426 -4.58 -17.76 -12.34
N LEU A 427 -4.15 -16.62 -12.92
CA LEU A 427 -4.83 -15.34 -12.76
C LEU A 427 -6.31 -15.42 -13.15
N LEU A 428 -6.63 -15.93 -14.34
CA LEU A 428 -8.02 -16.06 -14.80
C LEU A 428 -8.84 -16.99 -13.88
N LYS A 429 -8.23 -18.06 -13.38
CA LYS A 429 -8.90 -18.96 -12.42
C LYS A 429 -9.27 -18.26 -11.11
N GLN A 430 -8.44 -17.33 -10.64
CA GLN A 430 -8.64 -16.62 -9.37
C GLN A 430 -9.43 -15.32 -9.50
N ALA A 431 -9.28 -14.58 -10.60
CA ALA A 431 -9.78 -13.21 -10.78
C ALA A 431 -10.44 -12.97 -12.15
N GLY A 432 -10.79 -14.03 -12.88
CA GLY A 432 -11.57 -13.93 -14.12
C GLY A 432 -13.01 -13.45 -13.88
N VAL A 433 -13.75 -13.20 -14.97
CA VAL A 433 -15.10 -12.60 -14.98
C VAL A 433 -16.10 -13.37 -14.14
N ASP A 434 -15.96 -14.69 -14.02
CA ASP A 434 -16.86 -15.53 -13.22
C ASP A 434 -16.54 -15.51 -11.71
N LYS A 435 -15.41 -14.91 -11.32
CA LYS A 435 -15.01 -14.72 -9.92
C LYS A 435 -15.29 -13.31 -9.41
N ARG A 436 -15.35 -12.34 -10.31
CA ARG A 436 -15.62 -10.92 -10.01
C ARG A 436 -17.09 -10.70 -9.68
N THR A 437 -17.35 -9.70 -8.86
CA THR A 437 -18.67 -9.30 -8.35
C THR A 437 -19.49 -8.57 -9.41
N GLY A 438 -18.82 -7.76 -10.22
CA GLY A 438 -19.46 -6.91 -11.23
C GLY A 438 -18.71 -6.89 -12.55
N ASP A 439 -19.17 -6.01 -13.44
CA ASP A 439 -18.54 -5.77 -14.72
C ASP A 439 -17.43 -4.73 -14.56
N LEU A 440 -16.19 -5.21 -14.35
CA LEU A 440 -15.02 -4.37 -14.12
C LEU A 440 -14.82 -3.31 -15.22
N TYR A 441 -15.20 -3.63 -16.46
CA TYR A 441 -14.98 -2.75 -17.60
C TYR A 441 -16.20 -1.92 -17.98
N GLY A 442 -17.33 -2.06 -17.27
CA GLY A 442 -18.53 -1.29 -17.53
C GLY A 442 -19.18 -1.52 -18.90
N ASN A 443 -18.86 -2.62 -19.58
CA ASN A 443 -19.44 -3.00 -20.87
C ASN A 443 -20.98 -3.09 -20.86
N ARG A 444 -21.59 -3.26 -19.68
CA ARG A 444 -23.03 -3.46 -19.50
C ARG A 444 -23.83 -2.18 -19.22
N ASP A 445 -23.20 -1.05 -18.92
CA ASP A 445 -23.91 0.15 -18.43
C ASP A 445 -23.65 1.38 -19.31
N LEU A 446 -24.62 1.69 -20.19
CA LEU A 446 -24.59 2.83 -21.12
C LEU A 446 -24.39 4.18 -20.39
N LEU A 447 -24.81 4.29 -19.13
CA LEU A 447 -24.60 5.48 -18.30
C LEU A 447 -23.14 5.65 -17.84
N ASN A 448 -22.41 4.55 -17.65
CA ASN A 448 -20.99 4.59 -17.32
C ASN A 448 -20.15 4.95 -18.55
N ILE A 449 -20.52 4.45 -19.73
CA ILE A 449 -19.94 4.87 -21.01
C ILE A 449 -20.14 6.38 -21.19
N ALA A 450 -21.37 6.89 -20.98
CA ALA A 450 -21.66 8.32 -21.10
C ALA A 450 -20.93 9.20 -20.05
N ARG A 451 -20.72 8.72 -18.81
CA ARG A 451 -19.92 9.44 -17.81
C ARG A 451 -18.43 9.45 -18.13
N ASN A 452 -17.89 8.34 -18.64
CA ASN A 452 -16.50 8.27 -19.07
C ASN A 452 -16.26 9.23 -20.24
N MET A 453 -17.21 9.32 -21.19
CA MET A 453 -17.18 10.31 -22.28
C MET A 453 -17.35 11.77 -21.80
N ALA A 454 -18.23 12.05 -20.85
CA ALA A 454 -18.45 13.41 -20.34
C ALA A 454 -17.27 13.96 -19.51
N ARG A 455 -16.38 13.09 -19.03
CA ARG A 455 -15.15 13.48 -18.32
C ARG A 455 -14.02 13.93 -19.23
N GLY A 456 -14.04 13.54 -20.50
CA GLY A 456 -13.15 14.09 -21.53
C GLY A 456 -13.33 15.59 -21.80
N LEU A 457 -14.30 16.23 -21.13
CA LEU A 457 -14.55 17.67 -21.21
C LEU A 457 -13.89 18.46 -20.05
N LYS A 458 -13.24 17.82 -19.08
CA LYS A 458 -12.52 18.50 -17.97
C LYS A 458 -11.00 18.29 -18.06
N GLY A 459 -10.37 19.00 -18.99
CA GLY A 459 -8.91 19.07 -19.14
C GLY A 459 -8.38 18.23 -20.30
N VAL A 460 -7.10 18.42 -20.62
CA VAL A 460 -6.40 17.67 -21.68
C VAL A 460 -6.33 16.20 -21.25
N GLU A 461 -7.05 15.32 -21.94
CA GLU A 461 -6.98 13.88 -21.67
C GLU A 461 -5.55 13.38 -21.89
N ASN A 462 -4.89 12.97 -20.81
CA ASN A 462 -3.63 12.26 -20.90
C ASN A 462 -3.93 10.80 -21.25
N VAL A 463 -3.52 10.37 -22.45
CA VAL A 463 -3.70 9.00 -22.96
C VAL A 463 -3.15 7.93 -22.01
N TYR A 464 -2.18 8.28 -21.16
CA TYR A 464 -1.54 7.37 -20.22
C TYR A 464 -2.26 7.22 -18.87
N THR A 465 -3.32 8.00 -18.62
CA THR A 465 -4.05 8.00 -17.33
C THR A 465 -5.58 8.00 -17.53
N GLN A 466 -6.08 7.24 -18.50
CA GLN A 466 -7.52 7.15 -18.80
C GLN A 466 -8.26 6.23 -17.82
N HIS A 467 -7.59 5.15 -17.39
CA HIS A 467 -8.13 4.18 -16.45
C HIS A 467 -8.55 4.85 -15.14
N GLN A 468 -9.65 4.34 -14.57
CA GLN A 468 -10.11 4.70 -13.24
C GLN A 468 -10.32 3.41 -12.43
N PRO A 469 -9.68 3.27 -11.25
CA PRO A 469 -9.81 2.08 -10.43
C PRO A 469 -11.26 1.82 -9.98
N LEU A 470 -11.62 0.55 -9.80
CA LEU A 470 -12.95 0.12 -9.37
C LEU A 470 -13.40 0.77 -8.05
N ILE A 471 -12.44 1.09 -7.17
CA ILE A 471 -12.73 1.74 -5.89
C ILE A 471 -13.43 3.09 -6.05
N PHE A 472 -13.19 3.82 -7.15
CA PHE A 472 -13.87 5.09 -7.40
C PHE A 472 -15.38 4.88 -7.54
N GLN A 473 -15.80 3.88 -8.33
CA GLN A 473 -17.21 3.53 -8.49
C GLN A 473 -17.81 3.00 -7.19
N THR A 474 -17.02 2.27 -6.40
CA THR A 474 -17.41 1.78 -5.07
C THR A 474 -17.69 2.95 -4.12
N MET A 475 -16.82 3.95 -4.06
CA MET A 475 -17.02 5.18 -3.26
C MET A 475 -18.27 5.93 -3.71
N GLU A 476 -18.47 6.12 -5.02
CA GLU A 476 -19.70 6.74 -5.54
C GLU A 476 -20.96 5.95 -5.17
N GLY A 477 -20.89 4.62 -5.22
CA GLY A 477 -21.96 3.71 -4.81
C GLY A 477 -22.32 3.89 -3.34
N ILE A 478 -21.33 4.00 -2.46
CA ILE A 478 -21.52 4.23 -1.03
C ILE A 478 -22.18 5.59 -0.78
N VAL A 479 -21.65 6.68 -1.33
CA VAL A 479 -22.20 8.04 -1.12
C VAL A 479 -23.64 8.15 -1.64
N LYS A 480 -23.95 7.49 -2.75
CA LYS A 480 -25.30 7.48 -3.36
C LYS A 480 -26.25 6.47 -2.73
N GLY A 481 -25.80 5.64 -1.79
CA GLY A 481 -26.61 4.56 -1.19
C GLY A 481 -27.00 3.46 -2.19
N ARG A 482 -26.16 3.19 -3.19
CA ARG A 482 -26.39 2.25 -4.30
C ARG A 482 -25.57 0.96 -4.18
N LEU A 483 -24.89 0.75 -3.05
CA LEU A 483 -24.16 -0.48 -2.79
C LEU A 483 -25.15 -1.62 -2.55
N ARG A 484 -25.21 -2.59 -3.47
CA ARG A 484 -26.21 -3.67 -3.46
C ARG A 484 -25.94 -4.64 -2.32
N ASP A 485 -26.96 -4.98 -1.53
CA ASP A 485 -26.83 -5.97 -0.43
C ASP A 485 -26.56 -7.38 -0.94
N ALA A 486 -27.00 -7.70 -2.16
CA ALA A 486 -26.68 -8.96 -2.81
C ALA A 486 -25.18 -9.11 -3.11
N ASP A 487 -24.44 -8.02 -3.29
CA ASP A 487 -23.01 -8.06 -3.57
C ASP A 487 -22.17 -7.79 -2.33
N TYR A 488 -22.66 -6.89 -1.47
CA TYR A 488 -21.97 -6.41 -0.30
C TYR A 488 -22.83 -6.57 0.95
N PRO A 489 -23.19 -7.79 1.39
CA PRO A 489 -24.06 -7.99 2.55
C PRO A 489 -23.50 -7.36 3.83
N LEU A 490 -24.41 -7.05 4.75
CA LEU A 490 -24.13 -6.60 6.12
C LEU A 490 -23.76 -7.80 7.01
N VAL A 491 -22.92 -7.55 8.03
CA VAL A 491 -22.66 -8.52 9.11
C VAL A 491 -23.35 -8.05 10.39
N GLY A 492 -24.07 -8.98 11.03
CA GLY A 492 -24.82 -8.72 12.27
C GLY A 492 -26.04 -7.82 12.07
N ASN A 493 -26.65 -7.40 13.19
CA ASN A 493 -27.89 -6.60 13.21
C ASN A 493 -27.67 -5.15 13.64
N HIS A 494 -26.45 -4.62 13.48
CA HIS A 494 -26.03 -3.31 13.98
C HIS A 494 -26.28 -2.20 12.95
N PHE A 495 -27.53 -2.06 12.48
CA PHE A 495 -27.89 -1.05 11.48
C PHE A 495 -27.79 0.36 12.06
N GLN A 496 -27.14 1.27 11.33
CA GLN A 496 -27.16 2.71 11.61
C GLN A 496 -27.92 3.42 10.50
N GLN A 497 -28.93 4.21 10.87
CA GLN A 497 -29.65 5.08 9.93
C GLN A 497 -28.75 6.23 9.46
N GLY A 498 -28.85 6.59 8.18
CA GLY A 498 -28.13 7.72 7.58
C GLY A 498 -26.95 7.32 6.71
N ARG A 499 -26.40 8.29 5.97
CA ARG A 499 -25.23 8.07 5.11
C ARG A 499 -23.96 8.05 5.96
N PRO A 500 -23.04 7.10 5.74
CA PRO A 500 -21.80 7.05 6.48
C PRO A 500 -20.95 8.29 6.17
N GLN A 501 -20.42 8.91 7.22
CA GLN A 501 -19.49 10.04 7.10
C GLN A 501 -18.04 9.58 7.12
N ASP A 502 -17.74 8.52 7.86
CA ASP A 502 -16.40 7.93 7.93
C ASP A 502 -16.46 6.51 7.36
N VAL A 503 -15.75 6.28 6.25
CA VAL A 503 -15.76 5.00 5.54
C VAL A 503 -14.35 4.44 5.45
N VAL A 504 -14.11 3.27 6.02
CA VAL A 504 -12.87 2.50 5.84
C VAL A 504 -13.13 1.44 4.77
N ILE A 505 -12.41 1.50 3.66
CA ILE A 505 -12.39 0.44 2.64
C ILE A 505 -11.10 -0.35 2.84
N PHE A 506 -11.23 -1.62 3.22
CA PHE A 506 -10.10 -2.53 3.39
C PHE A 506 -10.02 -3.51 2.21
N ILE A 507 -8.92 -3.44 1.43
CA ILE A 507 -8.67 -4.34 0.31
C ILE A 507 -7.80 -5.50 0.75
N VAL A 508 -8.42 -6.67 0.89
CA VAL A 508 -7.74 -7.95 1.09
C VAL A 508 -6.84 -8.23 -0.10
N GLY A 509 -5.57 -8.45 0.17
CA GLY A 509 -4.56 -8.68 -0.86
C GLY A 509 -3.80 -7.43 -1.31
N GLY A 510 -4.26 -6.26 -0.89
CA GLY A 510 -3.49 -5.01 -0.95
C GLY A 510 -4.07 -3.93 -1.86
N THR A 511 -3.68 -2.70 -1.55
CA THR A 511 -4.06 -1.46 -2.24
C THR A 511 -2.99 -1.03 -3.23
N THR A 512 -3.30 -0.14 -4.17
CA THR A 512 -2.30 0.55 -5.00
C THR A 512 -2.24 2.06 -4.68
N TYR A 513 -1.16 2.72 -5.11
CA TYR A 513 -1.09 4.19 -5.02
C TYR A 513 -2.03 4.91 -6.00
N GLU A 514 -2.48 4.24 -7.08
CA GLU A 514 -3.54 4.78 -7.95
C GLU A 514 -4.88 4.90 -7.20
N GLU A 515 -5.20 3.88 -6.39
CA GLU A 515 -6.38 3.87 -5.53
C GLU A 515 -6.23 4.89 -4.39
N ALA A 516 -5.04 4.98 -3.78
CA ALA A 516 -4.76 5.97 -2.74
C ALA A 516 -4.94 7.40 -3.26
N ARG A 517 -4.42 7.70 -4.46
CA ARG A 517 -4.64 8.97 -5.15
C ARG A 517 -6.13 9.21 -5.42
N SER A 518 -6.84 8.20 -5.90
CA SER A 518 -8.29 8.31 -6.16
C SER A 518 -9.07 8.67 -4.90
N VAL A 519 -8.74 8.06 -3.76
CA VAL A 519 -9.34 8.36 -2.44
C VAL A 519 -8.98 9.77 -1.97
N ALA A 520 -7.72 10.18 -2.10
CA ALA A 520 -7.27 11.51 -1.71
C ALA A 520 -7.98 12.62 -2.49
N LEU A 521 -8.07 12.48 -3.82
CA LEU A 521 -8.78 13.42 -4.69
C LEU A 521 -10.29 13.41 -4.42
N TYR A 522 -10.88 12.24 -4.17
CA TYR A 522 -12.30 12.15 -3.84
C TYR A 522 -12.64 12.87 -2.54
N ASN A 523 -11.83 12.67 -1.49
CA ASN A 523 -11.98 13.33 -0.20
C ASN A 523 -11.84 14.85 -0.33
N ALA A 524 -10.86 15.33 -1.12
CA ALA A 524 -10.68 16.75 -1.36
C ALA A 524 -11.88 17.40 -2.06
N ALA A 525 -12.53 16.67 -2.99
CA ALA A 525 -13.70 17.15 -3.72
C ALA A 525 -15.03 16.99 -2.95
N ASN A 526 -15.11 16.11 -1.95
CA ASN A 526 -16.36 15.75 -1.28
C ASN A 526 -16.20 15.78 0.25
N PRO A 527 -16.15 16.97 0.89
CA PRO A 527 -15.89 17.09 2.32
C PRO A 527 -16.96 16.47 3.24
N GLY A 528 -18.13 16.12 2.70
CA GLY A 528 -19.23 15.51 3.46
C GLY A 528 -19.06 14.03 3.79
N VAL A 529 -18.10 13.34 3.16
CA VAL A 529 -17.76 11.93 3.45
C VAL A 529 -16.24 11.78 3.37
N ARG A 530 -15.66 11.11 4.36
CA ARG A 530 -14.22 10.83 4.45
C ARG A 530 -13.99 9.34 4.24
N PHE A 531 -13.24 9.03 3.19
CA PHE A 531 -12.78 7.68 2.89
C PHE A 531 -11.36 7.45 3.43
N PHE A 532 -11.14 6.29 4.02
CA PHE A 532 -9.86 5.77 4.43
C PHE A 532 -9.61 4.47 3.66
N LEU A 533 -8.46 4.38 3.00
CA LEU A 533 -8.04 3.22 2.25
C LEU A 533 -7.08 2.39 3.11
N GLY A 534 -7.39 1.11 3.26
CA GLY A 534 -6.55 0.15 3.96
C GLY A 534 -6.30 -1.07 3.11
N GLY A 535 -5.16 -1.74 3.31
CA GLY A 535 -4.91 -3.02 2.67
C GLY A 535 -3.96 -3.91 3.45
N SER A 536 -3.94 -5.18 3.09
CA SER A 536 -2.95 -6.14 3.60
C SER A 536 -1.52 -5.65 3.35
N VAL A 537 -1.27 -5.11 2.15
CA VAL A 537 0.00 -4.53 1.71
C VAL A 537 -0.27 -3.39 0.70
N VAL A 538 0.77 -2.62 0.33
CA VAL A 538 0.74 -1.79 -0.89
C VAL A 538 1.39 -2.56 -2.04
N LEU A 539 0.69 -2.61 -3.18
CA LEU A 539 1.07 -3.33 -4.38
C LEU A 539 1.64 -2.38 -5.44
N ASN A 540 2.72 -2.83 -6.07
CA ASN A 540 3.07 -2.55 -7.47
C ASN A 540 2.86 -3.83 -8.30
N SER A 541 3.05 -3.74 -9.62
CA SER A 541 2.88 -4.88 -10.52
C SER A 541 3.79 -6.06 -10.17
N LYS A 542 5.06 -5.79 -9.82
CA LYS A 542 6.04 -6.81 -9.42
C LYS A 542 5.55 -7.62 -8.22
N ARG A 543 5.17 -6.95 -7.13
CA ARG A 543 4.68 -7.60 -5.90
C ARG A 543 3.37 -8.35 -6.13
N PHE A 544 2.48 -7.82 -6.97
CA PHE A 544 1.25 -8.52 -7.35
C PHE A 544 1.56 -9.84 -8.08
N LEU A 545 2.50 -9.82 -9.03
CA LEU A 545 2.93 -11.00 -9.78
C LEU A 545 3.69 -12.01 -8.92
N GLU A 546 4.51 -11.55 -7.96
CA GLU A 546 5.19 -12.42 -6.98
C GLU A 546 4.17 -13.15 -6.09
N ASN A 547 3.15 -12.44 -5.59
CA ASN A 547 2.07 -13.06 -4.82
C ASN A 547 1.31 -14.11 -5.64
N LEU A 548 1.01 -13.79 -6.90
CA LEU A 548 0.33 -14.70 -7.82
C LEU A 548 1.18 -15.95 -8.13
N GLY A 549 2.48 -15.77 -8.35
CA GLY A 549 3.42 -16.86 -8.63
C GLY A 549 3.57 -17.79 -7.43
N GLU A 550 3.65 -17.24 -6.23
CA GLU A 550 3.75 -18.01 -5.00
C GLU A 550 2.47 -18.81 -4.71
N ALA A 551 1.30 -18.17 -4.85
CA ALA A 551 0.01 -18.85 -4.72
C ALA A 551 -0.15 -19.98 -5.75
N GLN A 552 0.30 -19.77 -6.99
CA GLN A 552 0.28 -20.81 -8.01
C GLN A 552 1.19 -21.98 -7.63
N ARG A 553 2.40 -21.70 -7.14
CA ARG A 553 3.38 -22.71 -6.73
C ARG A 553 2.80 -23.62 -5.65
N ILE A 554 2.23 -23.02 -4.60
CA ILE A 554 1.58 -23.74 -3.50
C ILE A 554 0.40 -24.57 -4.01
N SER A 555 -0.47 -23.98 -4.83
CA SER A 555 -1.65 -24.69 -5.36
C SER A 555 -1.28 -25.92 -6.19
N LYS A 556 -0.15 -25.91 -6.92
CA LYS A 556 0.34 -27.07 -7.67
C LYS A 556 0.88 -28.16 -6.73
N SER A 557 1.63 -27.78 -5.71
CA SER A 557 2.18 -28.72 -4.72
C SER A 557 1.08 -29.45 -3.94
N SER A 558 -0.01 -28.77 -3.59
CA SER A 558 -1.15 -29.39 -2.89
C SER A 558 -1.99 -30.35 -3.72
N THR A 559 -1.84 -30.36 -5.06
CA THR A 559 -2.57 -31.30 -5.94
C THR A 559 -1.78 -32.60 -6.18
N LEU A 560 -0.51 -32.63 -5.77
CA LEU A 560 0.41 -33.78 -5.92
C LEU A 560 0.51 -34.63 -4.63
N LEU A 561 -0.18 -34.21 -3.57
CA LEU A 561 -0.38 -34.93 -2.31
C LEU A 561 -1.83 -35.41 -2.27
#